data_AF-A0AAD4WK48-F1
#
_entry.id   AF-A0AAD4WK48-F1
#
_cell.length_a   1.000
_cell.length_b   1.000
_cell.length_c   1.000
_cell.angle_alpha   90.00
_cell.angle_beta   90.00
_cell.angle_gamma   90.00
#
_symmetry.space_group_name_H-M   'P 1'
#
loop_
_entity.id
_entity.type
_entity.pdbx_description
1 polymer ?
#
loop_
_entity_poly.entity_id
_entity_poly.type
_entity_poly.pdbx_seq_one_letter_code
_entity_poly.pdbx_strand_id
1 'polypeptide(L)'
;MNKIKPVIEVLIVDKKRTEIPKDIKEQIWEAVDMAYVKWKDFKSTLTRHHILSFINEKEKLRQPPELYKFIEKAEWDAFVASRLSEQFESVHAEQA
;
A
#
# COMPACT_ATOMS: atom_id res chain seq x y z
N MET A 1 -12.47 4.36 -1.43
CA MET A 1 -12.01 3.53 -0.29
C MET A 1 -12.78 2.20 -0.26
N ASN A 2 -12.52 1.21 -1.13
CA ASN A 2 -13.33 -0.04 -1.14
C ASN A 2 -12.65 -1.20 -1.91
N LYS A 3 -11.43 -1.60 -1.52
CA LYS A 3 -10.83 -2.85 -2.04
C LYS A 3 -10.18 -3.76 -1.00
N ILE A 4 -9.97 -3.27 0.23
CA ILE A 4 -9.33 -4.05 1.30
C ILE A 4 -10.35 -4.79 2.18
N LYS A 5 -11.55 -4.22 2.37
CA LYS A 5 -12.68 -4.87 3.06
C LYS A 5 -13.01 -6.29 2.55
N PRO A 6 -13.05 -6.57 1.23
CA PRO A 6 -13.37 -7.93 0.77
C PRO A 6 -12.25 -8.94 1.01
N VAL A 7 -10.98 -8.53 1.04
CA VAL A 7 -9.84 -9.48 1.15
C VAL A 7 -9.70 -10.03 2.56
N ILE A 8 -9.90 -9.18 3.58
CA ILE A 8 -9.95 -9.59 4.99
C ILE A 8 -11.21 -10.38 5.34
N GLU A 9 -12.34 -10.14 4.66
CA GLU A 9 -13.52 -10.99 4.84
C GLU A 9 -13.29 -12.42 4.36
N VAL A 10 -12.55 -12.63 3.26
CA VAL A 10 -12.26 -13.97 2.74
C VAL A 10 -11.39 -14.80 3.70
N LEU A 11 -10.41 -14.19 4.39
CA LEU A 11 -9.55 -14.91 5.36
C LEU A 11 -10.26 -15.24 6.69
N ILE A 12 -11.38 -14.57 7.00
CA ILE A 12 -12.16 -14.78 8.24
C ILE A 12 -13.34 -15.75 8.01
N VAL A 13 -13.64 -16.12 6.77
CA VAL A 13 -14.87 -16.85 6.38
C VAL A 13 -14.75 -18.38 6.49
N ASP A 14 -13.65 -18.95 6.97
CA ASP A 14 -13.64 -20.39 7.28
C ASP A 14 -14.15 -20.68 8.71
N LYS A 15 -15.49 -20.72 8.79
CA LYS A 15 -16.28 -21.61 9.66
C LYS A 15 -16.52 -21.26 11.15
N LYS A 16 -16.04 -20.13 11.71
CA LYS A 16 -16.31 -19.77 13.14
C LYS A 16 -16.65 -18.30 13.45
N ARG A 17 -17.19 -17.53 12.50
CA ARG A 17 -17.50 -16.09 12.68
C ARG A 17 -18.52 -15.78 13.81
N THR A 18 -19.37 -16.74 14.18
CA THR A 18 -20.40 -16.62 15.23
C THR A 18 -19.87 -16.85 16.65
N GLU A 19 -18.68 -17.45 16.81
CA GLU A 19 -18.11 -17.79 18.12
C GLU A 19 -17.07 -16.78 18.62
N ILE A 20 -16.59 -15.88 17.76
CA ILE A 20 -15.56 -14.90 18.15
C ILE A 20 -16.22 -13.79 19.00
N PRO A 21 -15.78 -13.60 20.26
CA PRO A 21 -16.23 -12.52 21.12
C PRO A 21 -16.08 -11.15 20.45
N LYS A 22 -17.02 -10.24 20.71
CA LYS A 22 -17.06 -8.90 20.12
C LYS A 22 -15.73 -8.15 20.33
N ASP A 23 -15.16 -8.27 21.53
CA ASP A 23 -13.93 -7.58 21.92
C ASP A 23 -12.70 -8.05 21.11
N ILE A 24 -12.68 -9.31 20.67
CA ILE A 24 -11.62 -9.84 19.81
C ILE A 24 -11.79 -9.31 18.38
N LYS A 25 -13.03 -9.19 17.90
CA LYS A 25 -13.30 -8.60 16.58
C LYS A 25 -12.86 -7.15 16.54
N GLU A 26 -13.11 -6.39 17.61
CA GLU A 26 -12.73 -4.98 17.71
C GLU A 26 -11.20 -4.81 17.73
N GLN A 27 -10.47 -5.62 18.50
CA GLN A 27 -9.00 -5.63 18.47
C GLN A 27 -8.42 -5.97 17.09
N ILE A 28 -9.03 -6.92 16.37
CA ILE A 28 -8.62 -7.25 14.99
C ILE A 28 -8.84 -6.05 14.07
N TRP A 29 -10.00 -5.38 14.18
CA TRP A 29 -10.29 -4.19 13.37
C TRP A 29 -9.31 -3.05 13.64
N GLU A 30 -9.00 -2.78 14.91
CA GLU A 30 -8.02 -1.77 15.30
C GLU A 30 -6.63 -2.10 14.77
N ALA A 31 -6.19 -3.36 14.89
CA ALA A 31 -4.91 -3.81 14.37
C ALA A 31 -4.82 -3.66 12.85
N VAL A 32 -5.90 -3.99 12.14
CA VAL A 32 -6.01 -3.81 10.68
C VAL A 32 -5.96 -2.34 10.30
N ASP A 33 -6.69 -1.47 11.00
CA ASP A 33 -6.69 -0.03 10.73
C ASP A 33 -5.32 0.59 11.00
N MET A 34 -4.66 0.23 12.11
CA MET A 34 -3.29 0.67 12.39
C MET A 34 -2.29 0.19 11.33
N ALA A 35 -2.38 -1.08 10.91
CA ALA A 35 -1.54 -1.62 9.84
C ALA A 35 -1.80 -0.90 8.51
N TYR A 36 -3.06 -0.57 8.23
CA TYR A 36 -3.44 0.18 7.02
C TYR A 36 -2.86 1.59 7.01
N VAL A 37 -2.90 2.32 8.13
CA VAL A 37 -2.29 3.66 8.25
C VAL A 37 -0.78 3.57 8.01
N LYS A 38 -0.09 2.64 8.67
CA LYS A 38 1.36 2.43 8.46
C LYS A 38 1.70 2.06 7.01
N TRP A 39 0.88 1.21 6.37
CA TRP A 39 1.07 0.84 4.98
C TRP A 39 0.85 2.02 4.01
N LYS A 40 -0.11 2.89 4.31
CA LYS A 40 -0.34 4.12 3.54
C LYS A 40 0.87 5.06 3.66
N ASP A 41 1.37 5.27 4.87
CA ASP A 41 2.53 6.13 5.12
C ASP A 41 3.79 5.58 4.45
N PHE A 42 4.01 4.26 4.54
CA PHE A 42 5.07 3.57 3.83
C PHE A 42 5.05 3.87 2.32
N LYS A 43 3.90 3.68 1.66
CA LYS A 43 3.75 3.97 0.22
C LYS A 43 3.95 5.45 -0.09
N SER A 44 3.54 6.35 0.80
CA SER A 44 3.73 7.80 0.65
C SER A 44 5.21 8.17 0.68
N THR A 45 5.95 7.70 1.69
CA THR A 45 7.40 7.87 1.81
C THR A 45 8.13 7.29 0.60
N LEU A 46 7.74 6.08 0.18
CA LEU A 46 8.34 5.42 -0.98
C LEU A 46 8.12 6.23 -2.27
N THR A 47 6.93 6.79 -2.47
CA THR A 47 6.63 7.64 -3.62
C THR A 47 7.42 8.94 -3.56
N ARG A 48 7.43 9.64 -2.43
CA ARG A 48 8.04 10.97 -2.30
C ARG A 48 9.57 10.93 -2.42
N HIS A 49 10.21 9.97 -1.76
CA HIS A 49 11.67 9.93 -1.65
C HIS A 49 12.34 9.04 -2.70
N HIS A 50 11.64 8.01 -3.20
CA HIS A 50 12.25 7.05 -4.12
C HIS A 50 11.68 7.09 -5.54
N ILE A 51 10.51 7.70 -5.77
CA ILE A 51 9.95 7.86 -7.11
C ILE A 51 10.06 9.32 -7.58
N LEU A 52 9.44 10.26 -6.87
CA LEU A 52 9.43 11.68 -7.28
C LEU A 52 10.83 12.30 -7.29
N SER A 53 11.70 11.95 -6.33
CA SER A 53 13.09 12.43 -6.31
C SER A 53 13.92 11.93 -7.50
N PHE A 54 13.55 10.81 -8.12
CA PHE A 54 14.28 10.18 -9.22
C PHE A 54 13.45 10.11 -10.51
N ILE A 55 12.38 10.90 -10.63
CA ILE A 55 11.49 10.91 -11.81
C ILE A 55 12.26 11.24 -13.11
N ASN A 56 13.29 12.08 -13.00
CA ASN A 56 14.19 12.44 -14.09
C ASN A 56 15.26 11.36 -14.37
N GLU A 57 15.58 10.52 -13.38
CA GLU A 57 16.61 9.49 -13.44
C GLU A 57 15.97 8.09 -13.49
N LYS A 58 15.23 7.80 -14.57
CA LYS A 58 14.47 6.54 -14.73
C LYS A 58 15.32 5.27 -14.60
N GLU A 59 16.64 5.36 -14.78
CA GLU A 59 17.55 4.23 -14.58
C GLU A 59 17.62 3.79 -13.11
N LYS A 60 17.59 4.74 -12.17
CA LYS A 60 17.59 4.49 -10.71
C LYS A 60 16.26 3.90 -10.23
N LEU A 61 15.19 4.06 -11.00
CA LEU A 61 13.87 3.48 -10.72
C LEU A 61 13.75 2.02 -11.17
N ARG A 62 14.73 1.45 -11.89
CA ARG A 62 14.67 0.06 -12.38
C ARG A 62 14.84 -0.98 -11.27
N GLN A 63 15.36 -0.57 -10.12
CA GLN A 63 15.57 -1.44 -8.99
C GLN A 63 14.90 -0.86 -7.75
N PRO A 64 14.32 -1.72 -6.90
CA PRO A 64 13.81 -1.27 -5.62
C PRO A 64 14.95 -0.73 -4.76
N PRO A 65 14.70 0.25 -3.88
CA PRO A 65 15.72 0.73 -2.95
C PRO A 65 16.30 -0.42 -2.11
N GLU A 66 17.61 -0.44 -1.88
CA GLU A 66 18.28 -1.51 -1.10
C GLU A 66 17.72 -1.64 0.33
N LEU A 67 17.25 -0.52 0.90
CA LEU A 67 16.54 -0.45 2.17
C LEU A 67 15.29 -1.35 2.22
N TYR A 68 14.69 -1.64 1.06
CA TYR A 68 13.45 -2.39 0.92
C TYR A 68 13.64 -3.61 0.00
N LYS A 69 14.71 -4.38 0.22
CA LYS A 69 15.02 -5.65 -0.49
C LYS A 69 13.92 -6.73 -0.44
N PHE A 70 12.94 -6.58 0.45
CA PHE A 70 11.77 -7.47 0.52
C PHE A 70 10.75 -7.18 -0.57
N ILE A 71 10.83 -6.03 -1.26
CA ILE A 71 9.96 -5.73 -2.40
C ILE A 71 10.53 -6.44 -3.62
N GLU A 72 9.74 -7.33 -4.21
CA GLU A 72 10.13 -7.98 -5.45
C GLU A 72 10.18 -6.97 -6.60
N LYS A 73 11.08 -7.20 -7.57
CA LYS A 73 11.23 -6.31 -8.73
C LYS A 73 9.90 -6.14 -9.49
N ALA A 74 9.12 -7.21 -9.63
CA ALA A 74 7.83 -7.14 -10.31
C ALA A 74 6.82 -6.22 -9.60
N GLU A 75 6.76 -6.29 -8.27
CA GLU A 75 5.90 -5.42 -7.46
C GLU A 75 6.38 -3.97 -7.50
N TRP A 76 7.69 -3.76 -7.46
CA TRP A 76 8.31 -2.45 -7.59
C TRP A 76 8.02 -1.82 -8.96
N ASP A 77 8.23 -2.56 -10.05
CA ASP A 77 7.98 -2.07 -11.41
C ASP A 77 6.50 -1.70 -11.59
N ALA A 78 5.57 -2.52 -11.10
CA ALA A 78 4.14 -2.22 -11.11
C ALA A 78 3.80 -0.97 -10.28
N PHE A 79 4.45 -0.79 -9.13
CA PHE A 79 4.26 0.37 -8.27
C PHE A 79 4.78 1.66 -8.93
N VAL A 80 5.98 1.63 -9.51
CA VAL A 80 6.56 2.76 -10.26
C VAL A 80 5.66 3.12 -11.45
N ALA A 81 5.23 2.13 -12.25
CA ALA A 81 4.32 2.37 -13.36
C ALA A 81 2.98 2.99 -12.92
N SER A 82 2.43 2.55 -11.77
CA SER A 82 1.23 3.15 -11.20
C SER A 82 1.43 4.61 -10.78
N ARG A 83 2.61 4.96 -10.25
CA ARG A 83 2.93 6.32 -9.77
C ARG A 83 3.34 7.28 -10.88
N LEU A 84 3.80 6.76 -12.00
CA LEU A 84 4.10 7.53 -13.22
C LEU A 84 2.90 7.63 -14.18
N SER A 85 1.72 7.14 -13.78
CA SER A 85 0.51 7.26 -14.58
C SER A 85 -0.08 8.67 -14.48
N GLU A 86 -0.66 9.18 -15.56
CA GLU A 86 -1.36 10.49 -15.59
C GLU A 86 -2.41 10.63 -14.48
N GLN A 87 -3.04 9.53 -14.09
CA GLN A 87 -4.04 9.48 -13.03
C GLN A 87 -3.46 9.88 -11.67
N PHE A 88 -2.18 9.55 -11.43
CA PHE A 88 -1.49 9.93 -10.21
C PHE A 88 -1.01 11.38 -10.26
N GLU A 89 -0.52 11.84 -11.43
CA GLU A 89 -0.14 13.23 -11.64
C GLU A 89 -1.32 14.20 -11.48
N SER A 90 -2.49 13.85 -12.03
CA SER A 90 -3.70 14.68 -11.92
C SER A 90 -4.17 14.86 -10.47
N VAL A 91 -4.07 13.83 -9.63
CA VAL A 91 -4.46 13.90 -8.21
C VAL A 91 -3.49 14.79 -7.41
N HIS A 92 -2.23 14.86 -7.81
CA HIS A 92 -1.24 15.72 -7.16
C HIS A 92 -1.23 17.15 -7.68
N ALA A 93 -1.54 17.36 -8.96
CA ALA A 93 -1.64 18.69 -9.56
C ALA A 93 -2.84 19.49 -9.01
N GLU A 94 -3.94 18.82 -8.65
CA GLU A 94 -5.13 19.47 -8.09
C GLU A 94 -5.01 19.82 -6.60
N GLN A 95 -3.94 19.36 -5.93
CA GLN A 95 -3.67 19.62 -4.51
C GLN A 95 -2.50 20.61 -4.27
N ALA A 96 -1.98 21.24 -5.34
CA ALA A 96 -0.92 22.23 -5.30
C ALA A 96 -1.44 23.66 -5.06
#